data_AF-A0A3D5WBP2-F1
#
_entry.id   AF-A0A3D5WBP2-F1
#
_cell.length_a   1.000
_cell.length_b   1.000
_cell.length_c   1.000
_cell.angle_alpha   90.00
_cell.angle_beta   90.00
_cell.angle_gamma   90.00
#
_symmetry.space_group_name_H-M   'P 1'
#
loop_
_entity.id
_entity.type
_entity.pdbx_description
1 polymer ?
#
loop_
_entity_poly.entity_id
_entity_poly.type
_entity_poly.pdbx_seq_one_letter_code
_entity_poly.pdbx_strand_id
1 'polypeptide(L)' 'MSKGFGNIMKQAKMMQERLGKIQEELAIKTVEASAGGGMITVVVNGKQELVSIKIDPEVVDPNDVEM' A
#
# COMPACT_ATOMS: atom_id res chain seq x y z
N MET A 1 26.40 -35.08 5.66
CA MET A 1 26.01 -33.77 5.11
C MET A 1 24.56 -33.75 4.55
N SER A 2 23.55 -34.32 5.24
CA SER A 2 22.17 -34.40 4.69
C SER A 2 21.05 -33.91 5.63
N LYS A 3 21.26 -33.85 6.94
CA LYS A 3 20.21 -33.47 7.91
C LYS A 3 19.93 -31.95 8.00
N GLY A 4 20.84 -31.10 7.54
CA GLY A 4 20.66 -29.64 7.53
C GLY A 4 19.82 -29.12 6.34
N PHE A 5 19.96 -29.75 5.17
CA PHE A 5 19.38 -29.25 3.92
C PHE A 5 17.85 -29.40 3.86
N GLY A 6 17.30 -30.48 4.42
CA GLY A 6 15.85 -30.69 4.49
C GLY A 6 15.11 -29.71 5.42
N ASN A 7 15.76 -29.27 6.51
CA ASN A 7 15.21 -28.23 7.38
C ASN A 7 15.28 -26.84 6.72
N ILE A 8 16.36 -26.55 5.99
CA ILE A 8 16.50 -25.30 5.22
C ILE A 8 15.42 -25.21 4.14
N MET A 9 15.16 -26.29 3.40
CA MET A 9 14.13 -26.30 2.35
C MET A 9 12.71 -26.07 2.91
N LYS A 10 12.38 -26.68 4.06
CA LYS A 10 11.10 -26.44 4.75
C LYS A 10 10.97 -25.00 5.23
N GLN A 11 12.03 -24.44 5.82
CA GLN A 11 12.06 -23.04 6.25
C GLN A 11 11.93 -22.08 5.06
N ALA A 12 12.61 -22.36 3.95
CA ALA A 12 12.51 -21.58 2.72
C ALA A 12 11.09 -21.58 2.15
N LYS A 13 10.42 -22.74 2.13
CA LYS A 13 9.02 -22.85 1.68
C LYS A 13 8.06 -22.05 2.58
N MET A 14 8.20 -22.17 3.91
CA MET A 14 7.40 -21.37 4.84
C MET A 14 7.65 -19.87 4.69
N MET A 15 8.90 -19.46 4.43
CA MET A 15 9.24 -18.07 4.16
C MET A 15 8.59 -17.59 2.84
N GLN A 16 8.63 -18.39 1.77
CA GLN A 16 7.99 -18.06 0.50
C GLN A 16 6.48 -17.85 0.67
N GLU A 17 5.79 -18.78 1.35
CA GLU A 17 4.35 -18.65 1.63
C GLU A 17 4.05 -17.41 2.50
N ARG A 18 4.88 -17.14 3.51
CA ARG A 18 4.74 -15.96 4.37
C ARG A 18 4.94 -14.66 3.61
N LEU A 19 5.93 -14.60 2.71
CA LEU A 19 6.15 -13.43 1.86
C LEU A 19 4.97 -13.20 0.92
N GLY A 20 4.43 -14.25 0.31
CA GLY A 20 3.22 -14.15 -0.53
C GLY A 20 2.04 -13.52 0.24
N LYS A 21 1.76 -14.04 1.44
CA LYS A 21 0.71 -13.48 2.31
C LYS A 21 0.95 -12.04 2.71
N ILE A 22 2.19 -11.68 3.06
CA ILE A 22 2.54 -10.29 3.40
C ILE A 22 2.29 -9.36 2.21
N GLN A 23 2.65 -9.79 0.99
CA GLN A 23 2.41 -8.99 -0.21
C GLN A 23 0.91 -8.81 -0.49
N GLU A 24 0.10 -9.85 -0.31
CA GLU A 24 -1.36 -9.77 -0.43
C GLU A 24 -1.97 -8.84 0.64
N GLU A 25 -1.52 -8.94 1.89
CA GLU A 25 -1.97 -8.06 2.98
C GLU A 25 -1.58 -6.60 2.74
N LEU A 26 -0.38 -6.33 2.23
CA LEU A 26 0.05 -4.97 1.88
C LEU A 26 -0.77 -4.40 0.73
N ALA A 27 -1.18 -5.24 -0.23
CA ALA A 27 -2.02 -4.80 -1.35
C ALA A 27 -3.38 -4.24 -0.90
N ILE A 28 -3.94 -4.75 0.20
CA ILE A 28 -5.25 -4.36 0.71
C ILE A 28 -5.18 -3.35 1.85
N LYS A 29 -4.04 -3.25 2.56
CA LYS A 29 -3.85 -2.27 3.61
C LYS A 29 -3.77 -0.88 3.00
N THR A 30 -4.59 0.03 3.51
CA THR A 30 -4.68 1.41 3.07
C THR A 30 -4.20 2.37 4.14
N VAL A 31 -3.65 3.49 3.68
CA VAL A 31 -3.33 4.66 4.50
C VAL A 31 -4.04 5.88 3.90
N GLU A 32 -4.57 6.74 4.78
CA GLU A 32 -5.22 7.98 4.41
C GLU A 32 -4.29 9.16 4.76
N ALA A 33 -4.18 10.11 3.84
CA ALA A 33 -3.49 11.36 4.05
C ALA A 33 -4.38 12.52 3.59
N SER A 34 -4.23 13.68 4.23
CA SER A 34 -4.96 14.88 3.84
C SER A 34 -4.04 16.09 3.69
N ALA A 35 -4.47 17.02 2.83
CA ALA A 35 -3.81 18.28 2.56
C ALA A 35 -4.84 19.42 2.54
N GLY A 36 -4.38 20.68 2.55
CA GLY A 36 -5.25 21.85 2.51
C GLY A 36 -6.26 21.86 3.67
N GLY A 37 -5.83 21.57 4.91
CA GLY A 37 -6.72 21.53 6.07
C GLY A 37 -7.78 20.41 6.05
N GLY A 38 -7.65 19.40 5.19
CA GLY A 38 -8.63 18.33 5.03
C GLY A 38 -9.50 18.46 3.77
N MET A 39 -9.29 19.51 2.97
CA MET A 39 -10.02 19.72 1.71
C MET A 39 -9.62 18.72 0.62
N ILE A 40 -8.41 18.17 0.70
CA ILE A 40 -7.97 17.04 -0.14
C ILE A 40 -7.70 15.85 0.76
N THR A 41 -8.32 14.71 0.45
CA THR A 41 -8.07 13.43 1.12
C THR A 41 -7.71 12.39 0.07
N VAL A 42 -6.62 11.66 0.29
CA VAL A 42 -6.14 10.59 -0.58
C VAL A 42 -5.99 9.32 0.21
N VAL A 43 -6.45 8.21 -0.36
CA VAL A 43 -6.24 6.86 0.17
C VAL A 43 -5.33 6.10 -0.79
N VAL A 44 -4.22 5.59 -0.25
CA VAL A 44 -3.22 4.80 -1.01
C VAL A 44 -3.06 3.45 -0.33
N ASN A 45 -2.85 2.38 -1.10
CA ASN A 45 -2.55 1.06 -0.55
C ASN A 45 -1.05 0.82 -0.34
N GLY A 46 -0.68 -0.29 0.28
CA GLY A 46 0.73 -0.69 0.49
C GLY A 46 1.51 -1.03 -0.79
N LYS A 47 0.84 -1.06 -1.96
CA LYS A 47 1.46 -1.12 -3.29
C LYS A 47 1.69 0.26 -3.92
N GLN A 48 1.38 1.34 -3.20
CA GLN A 48 1.44 2.72 -3.70
C GLN A 48 0.42 3.01 -4.81
N GLU A 49 -0.65 2.22 -4.88
CA GLU A 49 -1.76 2.46 -5.81
C GLU A 49 -2.77 3.41 -5.17
N LEU A 50 -3.23 4.41 -5.92
CA LEU A 50 -4.28 5.32 -5.51
C LEU A 50 -5.62 4.56 -5.47
N VAL A 51 -6.19 4.43 -4.28
CA VAL A 51 -7.48 3.74 -4.08
C VAL A 51 -8.63 4.73 -4.18
N SER A 52 -8.49 5.91 -3.59
CA SER A 52 -9.48 6.98 -3.71
C SER A 52 -8.85 8.35 -3.53
N ILE A 53 -9.49 9.35 -4.12
CA ILE A 53 -9.20 10.76 -3.92
C ILE A 53 -10.52 11.50 -3.75
N LYS A 54 -10.57 12.37 -2.73
CA LYS A 54 -11.67 13.30 -2.48
C LYS A 54 -11.09 14.70 -2.48
N ILE A 55 -11.69 15.58 -3.26
CA ILE A 55 -11.31 16.99 -3.36
C ILE A 55 -12.57 17.80 -3.09
N ASP A 56 -12.48 18.75 -2.17
CA ASP A 56 -13.54 19.72 -1.91
C ASP A 56 -13.69 20.66 -3.11
N PRO A 57 -14.91 20.85 -3.67
CA PRO A 57 -15.11 21.80 -4.77
C PRO A 57 -14.63 23.23 -4.45
N GLU A 58 -14.59 23.63 -3.18
CA GLU A 58 -14.12 24.96 -2.77
C GLU A 58 -12.63 25.20 -3.05
N VAL A 59 -11.82 24.14 -3.18
CA VAL A 59 -10.39 24.26 -3.54
C VAL A 59 -10.10 24.10 -5.02
N VAL A 60 -11.14 23.87 -5.83
CA VAL A 60 -10.99 23.70 -7.28
C VAL A 60 -11.25 25.04 -7.96
N ASP A 61 -10.20 25.84 -8.17
CA ASP A 61 -10.26 26.99 -9.07
C ASP A 61 -9.91 26.54 -10.50
N PRO A 62 -10.86 26.58 -11.46
CA PRO A 62 -10.58 26.21 -12.85
C PRO A 62 -9.56 27.14 -13.54
N ASN A 63 -9.27 28.31 -12.97
CA ASN A 63 -8.26 29.25 -13.48
C ASN A 63 -6.88 29.07 -12.86
N ASP A 64 -6.74 28.20 -11.83
CA ASP A 64 -5.48 27.96 -11.12
C ASP A 64 -5.38 26.48 -10.69
N VAL A 65 -5.09 25.61 -11.65
CA VAL A 65 -5.07 24.14 -11.48
C VAL A 65 -3.70 23.62 -10.98
N GLU A 66 -2.71 24.50 -10.76
CA GLU A 66 -1.36 24.11 -10.33
C GLU A 66 -1.17 24.05 -8.80
N MET A 67 -2.21 24.33 -8.00
CA MET A 67 -2.15 24.28 -6.52
C MET A 67 -2.33 22.89 -5.91
#